data_AF-A0A068NVC4-F1
#
_entry.id   AF-A0A068NVC4-F1
#
_cell.length_a   1.000
_cell.length_b   1.000
_cell.length_c   1.000
_cell.angle_alpha   90.00
_cell.angle_beta   90.00
_cell.angle_gamma   90.00
#
_symmetry.space_group_name_H-M   'P 1'
#
loop_
_entity.id
_entity.type
_entity.pdbx_description
1 polymer ?
#
loop_
_entity_poly.entity_id
_entity_poly.type
_entity_poly.pdbx_seq_one_letter_code
_entity_poly.pdbx_strand_id
1 'polypeptide(L)'
;MSMNRSDPAVFGRNARAFRTLRGWSIRDFSERAGLSTKTIVKVESGNACTVKTERKIADGLNVYIGRLWDPDLLAQAPQRVIRSDAGRWFFAIGDDAAAHHARVSRAQVGEEGERMRADPEEIQETAERHRLGRAGLARVFVKTCGGGISSGFFQFNEVELFGLDETPADGSNFPYMLICRTGGLRMHIRGETYELNAGESMVFDGNDPYSVEPLAKDGSICPPATFYFLCLRLLRV
;
A
#
# COMPACT_ATOMS: atom_id res chain seq x y z
N MET A 1 5.74 -1.06 -23.52
CA MET A 1 4.42 -1.73 -23.50
C MET A 1 3.38 -0.71 -23.07
N SER A 2 2.49 -0.33 -23.99
CA SER A 2 1.42 0.66 -23.77
C SER A 2 0.49 0.20 -22.64
N MET A 3 0.19 1.07 -21.66
CA MET A 3 -0.79 0.87 -20.60
C MET A 3 -2.17 0.65 -21.24
N ASN A 4 -2.51 -0.62 -21.48
CA ASN A 4 -3.78 -1.05 -22.05
C ASN A 4 -4.91 -0.67 -21.07
N ARG A 5 -6.00 -0.08 -21.59
CA ARG A 5 -7.16 0.40 -20.83
C ARG A 5 -7.57 -0.59 -19.73
N SER A 6 -7.56 -0.13 -18.49
CA SER A 6 -7.83 -0.96 -17.32
C SER A 6 -9.22 -1.60 -17.40
N ASP A 7 -9.27 -2.92 -17.51
CA ASP A 7 -10.52 -3.70 -17.58
C ASP A 7 -11.30 -3.58 -16.26
N PRO A 8 -12.51 -2.97 -16.24
CA PRO A 8 -13.30 -2.82 -15.02
C PRO A 8 -13.63 -4.14 -14.31
N ALA A 9 -13.62 -5.26 -15.02
CA ALA A 9 -13.79 -6.58 -14.42
C ALA A 9 -12.65 -6.96 -13.48
N VAL A 10 -11.41 -6.54 -13.80
CA VAL A 10 -10.24 -6.71 -12.91
C VAL A 10 -10.46 -5.95 -11.61
N PHE A 11 -10.85 -4.67 -11.71
CA PHE A 11 -11.12 -3.83 -10.55
C PHE A 11 -12.23 -4.39 -9.66
N GLY A 12 -13.36 -4.76 -10.26
CA GLY A 12 -14.50 -5.34 -9.55
C GLY A 12 -14.15 -6.63 -8.82
N ARG A 13 -13.46 -7.56 -9.51
CA ARG A 13 -12.99 -8.83 -8.93
C ARG A 13 -12.06 -8.58 -7.74
N ASN A 14 -11.09 -7.69 -7.88
CA ASN A 14 -10.10 -7.40 -6.85
C ASN A 14 -10.72 -6.67 -5.64
N ALA A 15 -11.67 -5.76 -5.87
CA ALA A 15 -12.43 -5.12 -4.79
C ALA A 15 -13.22 -6.15 -3.98
N ARG A 16 -13.93 -7.06 -4.66
CA ARG A 16 -14.66 -8.16 -4.03
C ARG A 16 -13.73 -9.06 -3.23
N ALA A 17 -12.58 -9.41 -3.78
CA ALA A 17 -11.58 -10.23 -3.12
C ALA A 17 -11.13 -9.64 -1.78
N PHE A 18 -10.74 -8.36 -1.78
CA PHE A 18 -10.30 -7.66 -0.57
C PHE A 18 -11.41 -7.53 0.48
N ARG A 19 -12.66 -7.32 0.05
CA ARG A 19 -13.81 -7.32 0.95
C ARG A 19 -14.03 -8.68 1.59
N THR A 20 -14.07 -9.74 0.78
CA THR A 20 -14.27 -11.12 1.26
C THR A 20 -13.12 -11.58 2.14
N LEU A 21 -11.88 -11.25 1.78
CA LEU A 21 -10.71 -11.50 2.61
C LEU A 21 -10.94 -10.91 3.99
N ARG A 22 -11.38 -9.66 4.11
CA ARG A 22 -11.66 -9.02 5.41
C ARG A 22 -12.89 -9.57 6.14
N GLY A 23 -13.66 -10.48 5.54
CA GLY A 23 -14.90 -11.01 6.11
C GLY A 23 -16.04 -10.00 6.11
N TRP A 24 -15.95 -8.94 5.31
CA TRP A 24 -16.93 -7.86 5.28
C TRP A 24 -18.12 -8.22 4.39
N SER A 25 -19.33 -7.92 4.86
CA SER A 25 -20.53 -7.91 4.03
C SER A 25 -20.49 -6.74 3.04
N ILE A 26 -21.37 -6.78 2.04
CA ILE A 26 -21.56 -5.64 1.12
C ILE A 26 -21.97 -4.38 1.90
N ARG A 27 -22.73 -4.54 2.98
CA ARG A 27 -23.16 -3.44 3.84
C ARG A 27 -21.97 -2.81 4.58
N ASP A 28 -21.13 -3.62 5.20
CA ASP A 28 -19.94 -3.13 5.90
C ASP A 28 -19.03 -2.35 4.94
N PHE A 29 -18.85 -2.87 3.73
CA PHE A 29 -18.04 -2.19 2.74
C PHE A 29 -18.68 -0.90 2.21
N SER A 30 -19.99 -0.91 2.00
CA SER A 30 -20.79 0.27 1.62
C SER A 30 -20.63 1.40 2.63
N GLU A 31 -20.73 1.09 3.93
CA GLU A 31 -20.57 2.05 5.03
C GLU A 31 -19.14 2.62 5.05
N ARG A 32 -18.11 1.76 4.97
CA ARG A 32 -16.68 2.18 4.97
C ARG A 32 -16.29 3.02 3.76
N ALA A 33 -16.79 2.68 2.57
CA ALA A 33 -16.49 3.42 1.34
C ALA A 33 -17.34 4.70 1.18
N GLY A 34 -18.38 4.90 1.99
CA GLY A 34 -19.34 5.98 1.81
C GLY A 34 -20.01 5.92 0.43
N LEU A 35 -20.40 4.71 0.00
CA LEU A 35 -21.06 4.39 -1.26
C LEU A 35 -22.34 3.60 -0.97
N SER A 36 -23.29 3.55 -1.91
CA SER A 36 -24.47 2.70 -1.75
C SER A 36 -24.14 1.22 -2.03
N THR A 37 -24.86 0.30 -1.38
CA THR A 37 -24.75 -1.15 -1.62
C THR A 37 -24.93 -1.50 -3.10
N LYS A 38 -25.86 -0.82 -3.79
CA LYS A 38 -26.08 -0.96 -5.25
C LYS A 38 -24.82 -0.59 -6.05
N THR A 39 -24.10 0.45 -5.67
CA THR A 39 -22.83 0.83 -6.32
C THR A 39 -21.76 -0.22 -6.08
N ILE A 40 -21.63 -0.73 -4.85
CA ILE A 40 -20.68 -1.81 -4.53
C ILE A 40 -20.98 -3.04 -5.39
N VAL A 41 -22.23 -3.51 -5.43
CA VAL A 41 -22.63 -4.68 -6.25
C VAL A 41 -22.34 -4.45 -7.73
N LYS A 42 -22.68 -3.27 -8.26
CA LYS A 42 -22.41 -2.92 -9.65
C LYS A 42 -20.91 -3.02 -9.97
N VAL A 43 -20.07 -2.44 -9.12
CA VAL A 43 -18.61 -2.47 -9.32
C VAL A 43 -18.05 -3.88 -9.18
N GLU A 44 -18.40 -4.61 -8.13
CA GLU A 44 -17.93 -6.00 -7.92
C GLU A 44 -18.37 -6.97 -9.02
N SER A 45 -19.42 -6.63 -9.76
CA SER A 45 -19.87 -7.37 -10.95
C SER A 45 -19.09 -7.00 -12.22
N GLY A 46 -18.06 -6.16 -12.12
CA GLY A 46 -17.18 -5.79 -13.22
C GLY A 46 -17.68 -4.62 -14.08
N ASN A 47 -18.63 -3.83 -13.60
CA ASN A 47 -19.08 -2.64 -14.34
C ASN A 47 -18.15 -1.44 -14.09
N ALA A 48 -17.90 -0.66 -15.14
CA ALA A 48 -17.18 0.61 -15.04
C ALA A 48 -17.84 1.58 -14.03
N CYS A 49 -17.00 2.35 -13.34
CA CYS A 49 -17.43 3.40 -12.43
C CYS A 49 -16.58 4.65 -12.62
N THR A 50 -16.91 5.72 -11.89
CA THR A 50 -16.15 6.98 -11.99
C THR A 50 -14.85 6.87 -11.20
N VAL A 51 -13.84 7.65 -11.59
CA VAL A 51 -12.57 7.80 -10.84
C VAL A 51 -12.80 8.13 -9.36
N LYS A 52 -13.82 8.95 -9.05
CA LYS A 52 -14.22 9.28 -7.68
C LYS A 52 -14.73 8.04 -6.92
N THR A 53 -15.50 7.18 -7.60
CA THR A 53 -15.97 5.91 -7.03
C THR A 53 -14.82 4.95 -6.80
N GLU A 54 -13.87 4.84 -7.73
CA GLU A 54 -12.70 3.97 -7.56
C GLU A 54 -11.86 4.38 -6.35
N ARG A 55 -11.66 5.70 -6.14
CA ARG A 55 -10.95 6.23 -4.97
C ARG A 55 -11.68 5.88 -3.68
N LYS A 56 -12.99 6.13 -3.60
CA LYS A 56 -13.81 5.73 -2.44
C LYS A 56 -13.75 4.23 -2.14
N ILE A 57 -13.70 3.40 -3.17
CA ILE A 57 -13.53 1.95 -3.03
C ILE A 57 -12.16 1.61 -2.47
N ALA A 58 -11.09 2.21 -3.02
CA ALA A 58 -9.72 2.00 -2.56
C ALA A 58 -9.54 2.45 -1.10
N ASP A 59 -10.04 3.65 -0.77
CA ASP A 59 -10.00 4.22 0.58
C ASP A 59 -10.82 3.35 1.55
N GLY A 60 -12.04 2.95 1.18
CA GLY A 60 -12.88 2.09 2.00
C GLY A 60 -12.31 0.69 2.23
N LEU A 61 -11.45 0.20 1.33
CA LEU A 61 -10.70 -1.05 1.49
C LEU A 61 -9.34 -0.85 2.18
N ASN A 62 -8.91 0.40 2.40
CA ASN A 62 -7.55 0.75 2.82
C ASN A 62 -6.48 0.07 1.95
N VAL A 63 -6.57 0.23 0.63
CA VAL A 63 -5.59 -0.32 -0.35
C VAL A 63 -5.20 0.75 -1.37
N TYR A 64 -3.98 0.66 -1.90
CA TYR A 64 -3.58 1.49 -3.04
C TYR A 64 -4.46 1.17 -4.24
N ILE A 65 -5.05 2.20 -4.85
CA ILE A 65 -5.96 2.04 -6.00
C ILE A 65 -5.33 1.23 -7.16
N GLY A 66 -4.02 1.37 -7.39
CA GLY A 66 -3.29 0.60 -8.40
C GLY A 66 -3.37 -0.91 -8.19
N ARG A 67 -3.48 -1.37 -6.93
CA ARG A 67 -3.63 -2.80 -6.61
C ARG A 67 -4.96 -3.38 -7.05
N LEU A 68 -6.00 -2.56 -7.11
CA LEU A 68 -7.29 -3.01 -7.63
C LEU A 68 -7.24 -3.24 -9.14
N TRP A 69 -6.29 -2.63 -9.83
CA TRP A 69 -6.07 -2.81 -11.27
C TRP A 69 -5.04 -3.91 -11.61
N ASP A 70 -4.47 -4.57 -10.62
CA ASP A 70 -3.49 -5.65 -10.83
C ASP A 70 -4.19 -6.93 -11.33
N PRO A 71 -4.01 -7.33 -12.60
CA PRO A 71 -4.67 -8.52 -13.14
C PRO A 71 -4.21 -9.80 -12.44
N ASP A 72 -3.01 -9.78 -11.87
CA ASP A 72 -2.39 -10.92 -11.21
C ASP A 72 -2.62 -10.91 -9.70
N LEU A 73 -3.43 -10.00 -9.15
CA LEU A 73 -3.62 -9.89 -7.70
C LEU A 73 -4.03 -11.22 -7.05
N LEU A 74 -4.90 -12.00 -7.70
CA LEU A 74 -5.30 -13.34 -7.27
C LEU A 74 -5.01 -14.36 -8.39
N ALA A 75 -3.92 -15.11 -8.24
CA ALA A 75 -3.60 -16.18 -9.16
C ALA A 75 -4.50 -17.40 -8.88
N GLN A 76 -4.96 -18.07 -9.95
CA GLN A 76 -5.66 -19.36 -9.81
C GLN A 76 -4.67 -20.52 -9.56
N ALA A 77 -3.38 -20.31 -9.83
CA ALA A 77 -2.35 -21.31 -9.65
C ALA A 77 -2.07 -21.57 -8.16
N PRO A 78 -1.74 -22.82 -7.76
CA PRO A 78 -1.41 -23.17 -6.38
C PRO A 78 -0.05 -22.63 -5.93
N GLN A 79 0.81 -22.20 -6.87
CA GLN A 79 2.05 -21.49 -6.59
C GLN A 79 2.17 -20.21 -7.43
N ARG A 80 2.87 -19.23 -6.87
CA ARG A 80 3.24 -17.99 -7.57
C ARG A 80 4.63 -17.56 -7.15
N VAL A 81 5.42 -17.11 -8.13
CA VAL A 81 6.69 -16.44 -7.87
C VAL A 81 6.45 -14.94 -7.83
N ILE A 82 6.81 -14.31 -6.72
CA ILE A 82 6.83 -12.85 -6.58
C ILE A 82 8.28 -12.42 -6.80
N ARG A 83 8.53 -11.72 -7.90
CA ARG A 83 9.88 -11.23 -8.22
C ARG A 83 10.13 -9.92 -7.49
N SER A 84 11.38 -9.69 -7.09
CA SER A 84 11.79 -8.47 -6.38
C SER A 84 11.68 -7.21 -7.25
N ASP A 85 11.78 -7.35 -8.58
CA ASP A 85 11.62 -6.26 -9.54
C ASP A 85 10.14 -5.97 -9.88
N ALA A 86 9.23 -6.94 -9.70
CA ALA A 86 7.81 -6.78 -9.95
C ALA A 86 7.12 -5.81 -8.97
N GLY A 87 6.09 -5.10 -9.42
CA GLY A 87 5.32 -4.15 -8.61
C GLY A 87 5.74 -2.69 -8.83
N ARG A 88 5.03 -1.76 -8.19
CA ARG A 88 5.29 -0.31 -8.27
C ARG A 88 5.51 0.26 -6.88
N TRP A 89 6.33 1.31 -6.83
CA TRP A 89 6.51 2.13 -5.64
C TRP A 89 5.37 3.14 -5.50
N PHE A 90 4.94 3.32 -4.27
CA PHE A 90 3.91 4.27 -3.86
C PHE A 90 4.47 5.17 -2.75
N PHE A 91 4.01 6.41 -2.66
CA PHE A 91 4.01 7.13 -1.40
C PHE A 91 3.14 6.36 -0.41
N ALA A 92 3.69 5.98 0.75
CA ALA A 92 2.90 5.25 1.73
C ALA A 92 1.88 6.15 2.43
N ILE A 93 2.16 7.45 2.48
CA ILE A 93 1.36 8.45 3.16
C ILE A 93 0.66 9.34 2.13
N GLY A 94 -0.67 9.45 2.25
CA GLY A 94 -1.50 10.23 1.33
C GLY A 94 -1.12 11.71 1.24
N ASP A 95 -0.75 12.32 2.37
CA ASP A 95 -0.32 13.72 2.44
C ASP A 95 0.99 13.97 1.69
N ASP A 96 1.94 13.03 1.78
CA ASP A 96 3.21 13.11 1.04
C ASP A 96 2.94 13.05 -0.48
N ALA A 97 2.03 12.18 -0.91
CA ALA A 97 1.58 12.10 -2.31
C ALA A 97 0.90 13.40 -2.76
N ALA A 98 0.03 13.98 -1.93
CA ALA A 98 -0.71 15.21 -2.24
C ALA A 98 0.24 16.40 -2.35
N ALA A 99 1.17 16.52 -1.40
CA ALA A 99 2.20 17.55 -1.41
C ALA A 99 3.14 17.42 -2.61
N HIS A 100 3.46 16.19 -3.03
CA HIS A 100 4.23 15.95 -4.25
C HIS A 100 3.47 16.40 -5.49
N HIS A 101 2.22 15.95 -5.67
CA HIS A 101 1.38 16.34 -6.79
C HIS A 101 1.22 17.86 -6.90
N ALA A 102 0.91 18.54 -5.78
CA ALA A 102 0.79 20.00 -5.75
C ALA A 102 2.08 20.73 -6.15
N ARG A 103 3.27 20.19 -5.84
CA ARG A 103 4.56 20.76 -6.25
C ARG A 103 4.80 20.60 -7.75
N VAL A 104 4.53 19.41 -8.28
CA VAL A 104 4.73 19.10 -9.71
C VAL A 104 3.76 19.91 -10.56
N SER A 105 2.47 19.97 -10.20
CA SER A 105 1.48 20.77 -10.93
C SER A 105 1.76 22.27 -10.90
N ARG A 106 2.40 22.80 -9.85
CA ARG A 106 2.86 24.21 -9.83
C ARG A 106 4.06 24.47 -10.72
N ALA A 107 4.93 23.48 -10.91
CA ALA A 107 6.11 23.58 -11.76
C ALA A 107 5.77 23.41 -13.24
N GLN A 108 4.74 22.62 -13.55
CA GLN A 108 4.22 22.39 -14.91
C GLN A 108 3.09 23.38 -15.22
N VAL A 109 3.45 24.62 -15.56
CA VAL A 109 2.49 25.62 -16.05
C VAL A 109 1.85 25.11 -17.35
N GLY A 110 0.63 24.56 -17.28
CA GLY A 110 -0.18 24.20 -18.46
C GLY A 110 -0.86 22.83 -18.44
N GLU A 111 -0.53 21.93 -17.51
CA GLU A 111 -1.16 20.60 -17.42
C GLU A 111 -2.18 20.54 -16.26
N GLU A 112 -3.18 21.42 -16.33
CA GLU A 112 -4.35 21.32 -15.45
C GLU A 112 -5.19 20.09 -15.85
N GLY A 113 -5.09 19.00 -15.07
CA GLY A 113 -6.00 17.86 -15.21
C GLY A 113 -5.42 16.48 -14.89
N GLU A 114 -4.11 16.35 -14.65
CA GLU A 114 -3.56 15.03 -14.33
C GLU A 114 -4.02 14.52 -12.96
N ARG A 115 -4.53 13.29 -12.97
CA ARG A 115 -5.08 12.58 -11.81
C ARG A 115 -4.00 12.44 -10.73
N MET A 116 -4.26 12.91 -9.50
CA MET A 116 -3.39 12.65 -8.35
C MET A 116 -3.19 11.14 -8.16
N ARG A 117 -1.95 10.69 -8.39
CA ARG A 117 -1.47 9.32 -8.22
C ARG A 117 -0.56 9.23 -7.00
N ALA A 118 -0.66 8.12 -6.27
CA ALA A 118 0.29 7.78 -5.22
C ALA A 118 1.55 7.08 -5.78
N ASP A 119 1.53 6.69 -7.06
CA ASP A 119 2.59 5.94 -7.76
C ASP A 119 3.11 6.63 -9.03
N PRO A 120 3.46 7.93 -8.99
CA PRO A 120 3.94 8.63 -10.18
C PRO A 120 5.21 7.98 -10.75
N GLU A 121 5.51 8.22 -12.03
CA GLU A 121 6.58 7.48 -12.73
C GLU A 121 7.97 7.81 -12.15
N GLU A 122 8.16 9.02 -11.66
CA GLU A 122 9.42 9.53 -11.12
C GLU A 122 9.87 8.73 -9.89
N ILE A 123 8.95 8.34 -9.01
CA ILE A 123 9.29 7.60 -7.79
C ILE A 123 9.56 6.11 -8.05
N GLN A 124 9.39 5.63 -9.29
CA GLN A 124 9.83 4.27 -9.63
C GLN A 124 11.37 4.19 -9.62
N GLU A 125 12.06 5.31 -9.83
CA GLU A 125 13.50 5.44 -9.75
C GLU A 125 13.99 5.59 -8.30
N THR A 126 14.93 4.74 -7.89
CA THR A 126 15.49 4.74 -6.52
C THR A 126 16.16 6.06 -6.17
N ALA A 127 16.86 6.68 -7.13
CA ALA A 127 17.54 7.96 -6.90
C ALA A 127 16.54 9.07 -6.53
N GLU A 128 15.35 9.07 -7.14
CA GLU A 128 14.33 10.08 -6.87
C GLU A 128 13.68 9.86 -5.50
N ARG A 129 13.34 8.62 -5.13
CA ARG A 129 12.84 8.31 -3.78
C ARG A 129 13.82 8.75 -2.71
N HIS A 130 15.10 8.43 -2.89
CA HIS A 130 16.15 8.84 -1.96
C HIS A 130 16.30 10.36 -1.89
N ARG A 131 16.20 11.08 -3.03
CA ARG A 131 16.25 12.54 -3.06
C ARG A 131 15.09 13.15 -2.28
N LEU A 132 13.86 12.71 -2.55
CA LEU A 132 12.66 13.18 -1.86
C LEU A 132 12.72 12.87 -0.37
N GLY A 133 13.11 11.64 -0.01
CA GLY A 133 13.24 11.20 1.37
C GLY A 133 14.23 12.03 2.17
N ARG A 134 15.46 12.19 1.65
CA ARG A 134 16.52 12.97 2.30
C ARG A 134 16.21 14.46 2.38
N ALA A 135 15.45 15.00 1.44
CA ALA A 135 14.98 16.37 1.47
C ALA A 135 13.81 16.59 2.47
N GLY A 136 13.34 15.54 3.15
CA GLY A 136 12.18 15.62 4.06
C GLY A 136 10.86 15.83 3.32
N LEU A 137 10.81 15.56 2.02
CA LEU A 137 9.63 15.79 1.16
C LEU A 137 8.70 14.58 1.08
N ALA A 138 9.16 13.42 1.57
CA ALA A 138 8.37 12.21 1.75
C ALA A 138 9.03 11.36 2.84
N ARG A 139 8.24 10.73 3.69
CA ARG A 139 8.76 9.98 4.85
C ARG A 139 8.92 8.50 4.56
N VAL A 140 8.05 7.96 3.72
CA VAL A 140 7.95 6.51 3.49
C VAL A 140 7.56 6.24 2.05
N PHE A 141 8.28 5.32 1.43
CA PHE A 141 7.88 4.71 0.17
C PHE A 141 7.63 3.23 0.37
N VAL A 142 6.58 2.72 -0.24
CA VAL A 142 6.23 1.32 -0.17
C VAL A 142 6.08 0.73 -1.56
N LYS A 143 6.76 -0.38 -1.80
CA LYS A 143 6.55 -1.22 -2.96
C LYS A 143 5.63 -2.34 -2.53
N THR A 144 4.39 -2.30 -3.02
CA THR A 144 3.41 -3.32 -2.65
C THR A 144 3.58 -4.52 -3.57
N CYS A 145 4.11 -5.61 -3.04
CA CYS A 145 4.36 -6.85 -3.76
C CYS A 145 3.44 -7.97 -3.24
N GLY A 146 3.39 -9.07 -3.96
CA GLY A 146 2.55 -10.21 -3.59
C GLY A 146 1.12 -10.17 -4.12
N GLY A 147 0.33 -11.09 -3.62
CA GLY A 147 -1.01 -11.40 -4.09
C GLY A 147 -1.50 -12.73 -3.51
N GLY A 148 -2.71 -13.10 -3.87
CA GLY A 148 -3.33 -14.34 -3.43
C GLY A 148 -3.12 -15.49 -4.40
N ILE A 149 -3.28 -16.67 -3.83
CA ILE A 149 -3.54 -17.93 -4.51
C ILE A 149 -4.92 -18.44 -4.03
N SER A 150 -5.39 -19.56 -4.57
CA SER A 150 -6.67 -20.15 -4.18
C SER A 150 -6.83 -20.40 -2.68
N SER A 151 -5.74 -20.64 -1.94
CA SER A 151 -5.77 -20.94 -0.50
C SER A 151 -5.68 -19.71 0.41
N GLY A 152 -5.31 -18.53 -0.11
CA GLY A 152 -5.08 -17.37 0.74
C GLY A 152 -4.43 -16.20 0.05
N PHE A 153 -4.36 -15.10 0.78
CA PHE A 153 -3.73 -13.87 0.36
C PHE A 153 -2.46 -13.63 1.17
N PHE A 154 -1.36 -13.39 0.47
CA PHE A 154 -0.08 -13.03 1.07
C PHE A 154 0.34 -11.66 0.54
N GLN A 155 0.37 -10.69 1.45
CA GLN A 155 0.92 -9.38 1.14
C GLN A 155 2.37 -9.33 1.60
N PHE A 156 3.22 -8.87 0.69
CA PHE A 156 4.63 -8.67 0.94
C PHE A 156 4.97 -7.27 0.46
N ASN A 157 5.33 -6.37 1.36
CA ASN A 157 5.71 -5.02 0.99
C ASN A 157 7.20 -4.82 1.26
N GLU A 158 7.88 -4.14 0.35
CA GLU A 158 9.20 -3.59 0.61
C GLU A 158 9.03 -2.10 0.94
N VAL A 159 9.70 -1.64 1.99
CA VAL A 159 9.54 -0.28 2.51
C VAL A 159 10.89 0.41 2.60
N GLU A 160 10.95 1.65 2.10
CA GLU A 160 12.03 2.60 2.34
C GLU A 160 11.56 3.67 3.32
N LEU A 161 12.27 3.78 4.45
CA LEU A 161 11.90 4.63 5.58
C LEU A 161 12.92 5.77 5.75
N PHE A 162 12.43 6.99 5.70
CA PHE A 162 13.22 8.23 5.84
C PHE A 162 12.82 9.07 7.06
N GLY A 163 11.64 8.82 7.63
CA GLY A 163 11.14 9.52 8.81
C GLY A 163 10.08 8.71 9.54
N LEU A 164 9.37 9.33 10.49
CA LEU A 164 8.32 8.69 11.27
C LEU A 164 7.11 8.34 10.40
N ASP A 165 6.74 7.06 10.43
CA ASP A 165 5.48 6.53 9.94
C ASP A 165 4.57 6.20 11.12
N GLU A 166 3.36 6.74 11.12
CA GLU A 166 2.33 6.43 12.12
C GLU A 166 1.20 5.69 11.43
N THR A 167 1.06 4.41 11.76
CA THR A 167 0.01 3.57 11.20
C THR A 167 -1.10 3.39 12.24
N PRO A 168 -2.34 3.85 11.96
CA PRO A 168 -3.46 3.59 12.84
C PRO A 168 -3.83 2.11 12.81
N ALA A 169 -4.56 1.68 13.84
CA ALA A 169 -5.21 0.37 13.83
C ALA A 169 -6.07 0.22 12.57
N ASP A 170 -5.80 -0.82 11.76
CA ASP A 170 -6.52 -1.02 10.50
C ASP A 170 -7.76 -1.92 10.65
N GLY A 171 -7.97 -2.49 11.84
CA GLY A 171 -9.08 -3.38 12.17
C GLY A 171 -9.12 -4.64 11.30
N SER A 172 -8.00 -5.00 10.70
CA SER A 172 -7.88 -6.13 9.78
C SER A 172 -7.83 -7.48 10.49
N ASN A 173 -7.49 -7.46 11.79
CA ASN A 173 -7.24 -8.63 12.63
C ASN A 173 -6.12 -9.52 12.07
N PHE A 174 -5.08 -8.89 11.50
CA PHE A 174 -3.91 -9.58 10.95
C PHE A 174 -2.72 -9.53 11.90
N PRO A 175 -2.03 -10.66 12.13
CA PRO A 175 -0.66 -10.59 12.59
C PRO A 175 0.20 -10.02 11.46
N TYR A 176 1.00 -9.03 11.80
CA TYR A 176 2.03 -8.47 10.94
C TYR A 176 3.39 -9.01 11.32
N MET A 177 4.23 -9.24 10.32
CA MET A 177 5.65 -9.49 10.51
C MET A 177 6.44 -8.40 9.79
N LEU A 178 7.31 -7.73 10.54
CA LEU A 178 8.29 -6.79 10.01
C LEU A 178 9.67 -7.42 10.09
N ILE A 179 10.46 -7.31 9.03
CA ILE A 179 11.86 -7.75 9.01
C ILE A 179 12.74 -6.57 8.61
N CYS A 180 13.59 -6.11 9.53
CA CYS A 180 14.57 -5.05 9.26
C CYS A 180 15.64 -5.58 8.29
N ARG A 181 15.92 -4.84 7.22
CA ARG A 181 16.90 -5.24 6.19
C ARG A 181 18.18 -4.43 6.22
N THR A 182 18.06 -3.11 6.32
CA THR A 182 19.20 -2.19 6.34
C THR A 182 18.97 -1.10 7.35
N GLY A 183 20.05 -0.56 7.91
CA GLY A 183 19.99 0.41 8.99
C GLY A 183 19.46 -0.22 10.29
N GLY A 184 18.60 0.52 10.98
CA GLY A 184 17.87 0.03 12.14
C GLY A 184 16.59 0.84 12.35
N LEU A 185 15.64 0.25 13.08
CA LEU A 185 14.29 0.75 13.24
C LEU A 185 13.96 0.91 14.72
N ARG A 186 13.25 1.98 15.08
CA ARG A 186 12.54 2.08 16.35
C ARG A 186 11.06 1.93 16.09
N MET A 187 10.42 1.01 16.80
CA MET A 187 8.98 0.81 16.76
C MET A 187 8.36 1.17 18.10
N HIS A 188 7.18 1.79 18.06
CA HIS A 188 6.34 2.00 19.23
C HIS A 188 5.01 1.29 19.05
N ILE A 189 4.68 0.37 19.96
CA ILE A 189 3.46 -0.43 19.92
C ILE A 189 2.92 -0.51 21.35
N ARG A 190 1.66 -0.08 21.57
CA ARG A 190 1.00 -0.11 22.90
C ARG A 190 1.79 0.58 24.01
N GLY A 191 2.52 1.64 23.69
CA GLY A 191 3.34 2.39 24.65
C GLY A 191 4.72 1.77 24.94
N GLU A 192 5.01 0.61 24.37
CA GLU A 192 6.33 -0.04 24.47
C GLU A 192 7.20 0.35 23.28
N THR A 193 8.51 0.50 23.52
CA THR A 193 9.51 0.81 22.50
C THR A 193 10.38 -0.40 22.22
N TYR A 194 10.59 -0.67 20.93
CA TYR A 194 11.43 -1.75 20.45
C TYR A 194 12.42 -1.21 19.43
N GLU A 195 13.66 -1.70 19.48
CA GLU A 195 14.69 -1.37 18.49
C GLU A 195 15.08 -2.63 17.72
N LEU A 196 15.18 -2.53 16.40
CA LEU A 196 15.54 -3.63 15.51
C LEU A 196 16.72 -3.25 14.64
N ASN A 197 17.76 -4.07 14.67
CA ASN A 197 18.89 -4.04 13.75
C ASN A 197 18.59 -4.85 12.48
N ALA A 198 19.41 -4.65 11.45
CA ALA A 198 19.33 -5.43 10.22
C ALA A 198 19.36 -6.94 10.49
N GLY A 199 18.41 -7.67 9.91
CA GLY A 199 18.20 -9.11 10.10
C GLY A 199 17.21 -9.48 11.20
N GLU A 200 16.87 -8.54 12.10
CA GLU A 200 15.91 -8.79 13.18
C GLU A 200 14.47 -8.58 12.71
N SER A 201 13.53 -9.25 13.39
CA SER A 201 12.11 -9.23 13.03
C SER A 201 11.21 -8.97 14.23
N MET A 202 10.09 -8.28 13.99
CA MET A 202 8.99 -8.10 14.93
C MET A 202 7.75 -8.82 14.39
N VAL A 203 7.04 -9.53 15.27
CA VAL A 203 5.67 -9.99 15.01
C VAL A 203 4.73 -9.28 15.97
N PHE A 204 3.65 -8.70 15.46
CA PHE A 204 2.71 -7.92 16.26
C PHE A 204 1.29 -7.96 15.68
N ASP A 205 0.30 -7.57 16.48
CA ASP A 205 -1.11 -7.52 16.09
C ASP A 205 -1.42 -6.20 15.36
N GLY A 206 -1.97 -6.28 14.15
CA GLY A 206 -2.35 -5.13 13.33
C GLY A 206 -3.55 -4.33 13.84
N ASN A 207 -4.25 -4.83 14.86
CA ASN A 207 -5.30 -4.08 15.53
C ASN A 207 -4.75 -3.02 16.49
N ASP A 208 -3.46 -3.07 16.84
CA ASP A 208 -2.82 -2.06 17.65
C ASP A 208 -2.23 -0.96 16.74
N PRO A 209 -2.47 0.33 17.04
CA PRO A 209 -1.75 1.40 16.34
C PRO A 209 -0.25 1.27 16.64
N TYR A 210 0.56 1.54 15.64
CA TYR A 210 2.01 1.48 15.76
C TYR A 210 2.68 2.64 15.03
N SER A 211 3.90 2.97 15.47
CA SER A 211 4.78 3.83 14.70
C SER A 211 6.12 3.16 14.44
N VAL A 212 6.76 3.55 13.34
CA VAL A 212 8.10 3.10 12.99
C VAL A 212 8.91 4.29 12.48
N GLU A 213 10.14 4.42 12.96
CA GLU A 213 11.10 5.44 12.52
C GLU A 213 12.50 4.84 12.36
N PRO A 214 13.40 5.45 11.56
CA PRO A 214 14.80 5.06 11.54
C PRO A 214 15.47 5.30 12.91
N LEU A 215 16.35 4.40 13.35
CA LEU A 215 17.13 4.62 14.58
C LEU A 215 18.10 5.81 14.46
N ALA A 216 18.69 6.00 13.28
CA ALA A 216 19.51 7.18 13.02
C ALA A 216 18.63 8.38 12.64
N LYS A 217 18.81 9.47 13.36
CA LYS A 217 17.98 10.69 13.25
C LYS A 217 18.47 11.67 12.19
N ASP A 218 19.64 11.46 11.62
CA ASP A 218 20.36 12.45 10.81
C ASP A 218 20.28 12.21 9.30
N GLY A 219 19.50 11.21 8.84
CA GLY A 219 19.32 10.91 7.42
C GLY A 219 20.62 10.57 6.67
N SER A 220 21.71 10.38 7.40
CA SER A 220 23.07 10.16 6.90
C SER A 220 23.32 8.71 6.50
N ILE A 221 22.45 7.78 6.93
CA ILE A 221 22.57 6.37 6.54
C ILE A 221 22.32 6.22 5.04
N CYS A 222 23.35 5.72 4.36
CA CYS A 222 23.28 5.26 2.98
C CYS A 222 23.63 3.76 2.97
N PRO A 223 22.69 2.87 2.59
CA PRO A 223 21.31 3.11 2.14
C PRO A 223 20.34 3.49 3.29
N PRO A 224 19.13 4.02 2.99
CA PRO A 224 18.12 4.30 4.02
C PRO A 224 17.75 3.06 4.85
N ALA A 225 17.03 3.25 5.95
CA ALA A 225 16.43 2.14 6.66
C ALA A 225 15.40 1.47 5.74
N THR A 226 15.51 0.15 5.58
CA THR A 226 14.56 -0.63 4.78
C THR A 226 14.06 -1.83 5.54
N PHE A 227 12.83 -2.22 5.27
CA PHE A 227 12.23 -3.41 5.86
C PHE A 227 11.25 -4.09 4.93
N TYR A 228 11.02 -5.36 5.18
CA TYR A 228 9.86 -6.06 4.64
C TYR A 228 8.71 -6.01 5.63
N PHE A 229 7.51 -5.78 5.10
CA PHE A 229 6.28 -5.80 5.87
C PHE A 229 5.33 -6.83 5.29
N LEU A 230 4.96 -7.82 6.10
CA LEU A 230 4.27 -9.02 5.65
C LEU A 230 2.96 -9.20 6.40
N CYS A 231 1.92 -9.61 5.68
CA CYS A 231 0.73 -10.18 6.27
C CYS A 231 0.22 -11.37 5.48
N LEU A 232 -0.31 -12.35 6.19
CA LEU A 232 -0.90 -13.55 5.63
C LEU A 232 -2.33 -13.68 6.13
N ARG A 233 -3.26 -13.88 5.19
CA ARG A 233 -4.62 -14.31 5.52
C ARG A 233 -5.00 -15.55 4.74
N LEU A 234 -5.46 -16.57 5.45
CA LEU A 234 -6.11 -17.72 4.84
C LEU A 234 -7.51 -17.32 4.39
N LEU A 235 -7.87 -17.66 3.15
CA LEU A 235 -9.24 -17.55 2.70
C LEU A 235 -10.04 -18.65 3.39
N ARG A 236 -11.08 -18.27 4.14
CA ARG A 236 -12.05 -19.26 4.65
C ARG A 236 -12.84 -19.77 3.44
N VAL A 237 -12.71 -21.06 3.16
CA VAL A 237 -13.54 -21.78 2.17
C VAL A 237 -14.95 -21.93 2.73
#